data_AF-A0A5C0DP17-F1
#
_entry.id   AF-A0A5C0DP17-F1
#
_cell.length_a   1.000
_cell.length_b   1.000
_cell.length_c   1.000
_cell.angle_alpha   90.00
_cell.angle_beta   90.00
_cell.angle_gamma   90.00
#
_symmetry.space_group_name_H-M   'P 1'
#
loop_
_entity.id
_entity.type
_entity.pdbx_description
1 polymer ?
#
loop_
_entity_poly.entity_id
_entity_poly.type
_entity_poly.pdbx_seq_one_letter_code
_entity_poly.pdbx_strand_id
1 'polypeptide(L)'
;MRENFNDQSQSMNTIPISRYRFFQKLQPITLLKKITNNSFTGCLQVFSESGAWSIYMDQGKLIYAGYSEEMFEPLYRNLQQLSQQISTLPLGINEQVRMIFEKDIENQSIPNPDYLAICWLVNQKYISHVQAALLIEKLALEVLQPLLKLEYGSYEFVPHTFLDNLPKFCHLNLRTLVEQSQSGVKVDVQKNLNFENYYQSDSHSTYQEQLPKNNSEQVDSKPHINQPINPQVTARKKYSILGVDDDYSILNAVENFLDEQIFSVLKFMDSSQALMEILRAQPDIILLSVEMPNLNGYEICSLLRKHTHYKNTPVILMTERMGLRDRAKAKFVKANGYLEKPFSQGDLLKIIFQHIV
;
A
#
# COMPACT_ATOMS: atom_id res chain seq x y z
N MET A 1 25.48 34.91 -44.23
CA MET A 1 24.22 34.78 -43.46
C MET A 1 23.65 33.42 -43.80
N ARG A 2 23.61 32.50 -42.83
CA ARG A 2 23.00 31.17 -42.99
C ARG A 2 21.56 31.29 -42.50
N GLU A 3 20.58 31.16 -43.39
CA GLU A 3 19.17 31.07 -43.03
C GLU A 3 18.80 29.61 -42.77
N ASN A 4 18.15 29.40 -41.62
CA ASN A 4 17.71 28.12 -41.10
C ASN A 4 16.52 27.59 -41.91
N PHE A 5 16.69 26.42 -42.52
CA PHE A 5 15.56 25.56 -42.84
C PHE A 5 15.06 24.91 -41.55
N ASN A 6 13.92 25.38 -41.08
CA ASN A 6 13.20 24.81 -39.94
C ASN A 6 12.49 23.53 -40.43
N ASP A 7 13.11 22.38 -40.20
CA ASP A 7 12.52 21.07 -40.44
C ASP A 7 11.55 20.75 -39.29
N GLN A 8 10.27 21.08 -39.47
CA GLN A 8 9.20 20.66 -38.56
C GLN A 8 8.93 19.16 -38.78
N SER A 9 9.81 18.31 -38.26
CA SER A 9 9.46 16.93 -37.97
C SER A 9 8.57 16.92 -36.73
N GLN A 10 7.25 16.93 -36.94
CA GLN A 10 6.28 16.54 -35.92
C GLN A 10 6.65 15.13 -35.44
N SER A 11 7.29 15.02 -34.27
CA SER A 11 7.49 13.75 -33.62
C SER A 11 6.11 13.20 -33.24
N MET A 12 5.63 12.18 -33.96
CA MET A 12 4.49 11.40 -33.53
C MET A 12 4.78 10.85 -32.13
N ASN A 13 4.15 11.43 -31.11
CA ASN A 13 4.08 10.85 -29.78
C ASN A 13 3.27 9.55 -29.87
N THR A 14 3.94 8.44 -30.11
CA THR A 14 3.31 7.13 -30.02
C THR A 14 3.15 6.77 -28.55
N ILE A 15 1.93 6.95 -28.04
CA ILE A 15 1.52 6.43 -26.74
C ILE A 15 1.62 4.90 -26.83
N PRO A 16 2.35 4.21 -25.92
CA PRO A 16 2.42 2.76 -25.94
C PRO A 16 1.00 2.18 -25.76
N ILE A 17 0.64 1.23 -26.64
CA ILE A 17 -0.69 0.59 -26.71
C ILE A 17 -1.15 0.03 -25.35
N SER A 18 -0.22 -0.30 -24.44
CA SER A 18 -0.50 -0.78 -23.08
C SER A 18 -1.13 0.26 -22.13
N ARG A 19 -1.24 1.54 -22.52
CA ARG A 19 -1.99 2.57 -21.79
C ARG A 19 -3.38 2.84 -22.38
N TYR A 20 -3.69 2.30 -23.55
CA TYR A 20 -5.02 2.38 -24.13
C TYR A 20 -5.88 1.28 -23.50
N ARG A 21 -6.81 1.69 -22.63
CA ARG A 21 -7.90 0.81 -22.21
C ARG A 21 -8.98 0.87 -23.28
N PHE A 22 -9.18 -0.24 -23.98
CA PHE A 22 -10.29 -0.37 -24.92
C PHE A 22 -11.58 -0.54 -24.12
N PHE A 23 -12.43 0.48 -24.15
CA PHE A 23 -13.75 0.39 -23.53
C PHE A 23 -14.68 -0.39 -24.45
N GLN A 24 -15.27 -1.42 -23.87
CA GLN A 24 -16.24 -2.30 -24.51
C GLN A 24 -17.57 -2.17 -23.78
N LYS A 25 -18.65 -2.63 -24.43
CA LYS A 25 -19.96 -2.70 -23.79
C LYS A 25 -19.84 -3.54 -22.52
N LEU A 26 -20.15 -2.93 -21.38
CA LEU A 26 -20.05 -3.56 -20.08
C LEU A 26 -21.44 -4.07 -19.66
N GLN A 27 -21.45 -5.18 -18.94
CA GLN A 27 -22.66 -5.73 -18.32
C GLN A 27 -22.36 -5.91 -16.84
N PRO A 28 -22.48 -4.84 -16.02
CA PRO A 28 -21.98 -4.82 -14.65
C PRO A 28 -22.54 -5.99 -13.81
N ILE A 29 -23.83 -6.27 -13.92
CA ILE A 29 -24.49 -7.36 -13.20
C ILE A 29 -23.88 -8.73 -13.56
N THR A 30 -23.64 -8.97 -14.84
CA THR A 30 -23.03 -10.22 -15.31
C THR A 30 -21.59 -10.35 -14.82
N LEU A 31 -20.85 -9.25 -14.78
CA LEU A 31 -19.49 -9.21 -14.26
C LEU A 31 -19.44 -9.51 -12.76
N LEU A 32 -20.31 -8.88 -11.96
CA LEU A 32 -20.43 -9.12 -10.52
C LEU A 32 -20.86 -10.57 -10.24
N LYS A 33 -21.76 -11.16 -11.03
CA LYS A 33 -22.13 -12.58 -10.91
C LYS A 33 -20.95 -13.53 -11.12
N LYS A 34 -20.00 -13.21 -12.02
CA LYS A 34 -18.81 -14.04 -12.26
C LYS A 34 -17.92 -14.14 -11.02
N ILE A 35 -17.71 -13.04 -10.30
CA ILE A 35 -16.86 -13.03 -9.10
C ILE A 35 -17.54 -13.65 -7.88
N THR A 36 -18.87 -13.60 -7.81
CA THR A 36 -19.62 -14.28 -6.74
C THR A 36 -19.62 -15.81 -6.90
N ASN A 37 -19.87 -16.31 -8.12
CA ASN A 37 -20.03 -17.75 -8.35
C ASN A 37 -18.72 -18.55 -8.27
N ASN A 38 -17.59 -17.90 -8.52
CA ASN A 38 -16.28 -18.57 -8.57
C ASN A 38 -15.52 -18.55 -7.22
N SER A 39 -16.16 -18.12 -6.13
CA SER A 39 -15.50 -17.91 -4.84
C SER A 39 -14.22 -17.06 -4.95
N PHE A 40 -14.23 -16.05 -5.82
CA PHE A 40 -13.06 -15.23 -6.12
C PHE A 40 -12.53 -14.52 -4.87
N THR A 41 -11.21 -14.55 -4.67
CA THR A 41 -10.47 -13.73 -3.70
C THR A 41 -9.52 -12.82 -4.48
N GLY A 42 -9.62 -11.51 -4.24
CA GLY A 42 -8.84 -10.50 -4.96
C GLY A 42 -9.64 -9.23 -5.17
N CYS A 43 -9.25 -8.42 -6.15
CA CYS A 43 -9.93 -7.19 -6.51
C CYS A 43 -10.43 -7.25 -7.96
N LEU A 44 -11.71 -6.93 -8.17
CA LEU A 44 -12.23 -6.56 -9.48
C LEU A 44 -12.06 -5.05 -9.64
N GLN A 45 -11.24 -4.64 -10.60
CA GLN A 45 -11.12 -3.25 -11.01
C GLN A 45 -11.94 -2.99 -12.26
N VAL A 46 -12.76 -1.95 -12.26
CA VAL A 46 -13.56 -1.50 -13.41
C VAL A 46 -13.16 -0.07 -13.73
N PHE A 47 -12.97 0.24 -15.00
CA PHE A 47 -12.59 1.58 -15.48
C PHE A 47 -13.58 2.03 -16.55
N SER A 48 -14.06 3.26 -16.42
CA SER A 48 -14.82 3.97 -17.46
C SER A 48 -14.21 5.36 -17.68
N GLU A 49 -14.85 6.16 -18.53
CA GLU A 49 -14.52 7.58 -18.66
C GLU A 49 -14.81 8.38 -17.39
N SER A 50 -15.77 7.92 -16.59
CA SER A 50 -16.20 8.53 -15.34
C SER A 50 -15.48 7.92 -14.13
N GLY A 51 -14.23 7.49 -14.26
CA GLY A 51 -13.44 7.01 -13.13
C GLY A 51 -13.27 5.49 -13.03
N ALA A 52 -12.84 5.05 -11.85
CA ALA A 52 -12.43 3.69 -11.57
C ALA A 52 -13.05 3.16 -10.27
N TRP A 53 -13.52 1.92 -10.31
CA TRP A 53 -14.10 1.19 -9.18
C TRP A 53 -13.17 0.05 -8.80
N SER A 54 -13.09 -0.22 -7.50
CA SER A 54 -12.38 -1.37 -6.95
C SER A 54 -13.33 -2.14 -6.04
N ILE A 55 -13.62 -3.40 -6.37
CA ILE A 55 -14.48 -4.29 -5.58
C ILE A 55 -13.62 -5.42 -5.03
N TYR A 56 -13.39 -5.40 -3.72
CA TYR A 56 -12.55 -6.37 -3.02
C TYR A 56 -13.39 -7.53 -2.51
N MET A 57 -12.92 -8.73 -2.84
CA MET A 57 -13.61 -9.98 -2.60
C MET A 57 -12.74 -10.94 -1.80
N ASP A 58 -13.37 -11.72 -0.93
CA ASP A 58 -12.78 -12.84 -0.21
C ASP A 58 -13.74 -14.01 -0.25
N GLN A 59 -13.30 -15.12 -0.87
CA GLN A 59 -14.10 -16.34 -1.03
C GLN A 59 -15.49 -16.08 -1.63
N GLY A 60 -15.59 -15.16 -2.59
CA GLY A 60 -16.84 -14.81 -3.27
C GLY A 60 -17.76 -13.86 -2.49
N LYS A 61 -17.34 -13.37 -1.33
CA LYS A 61 -18.04 -12.34 -0.54
C LYS A 61 -17.32 -11.00 -0.63
N LEU A 62 -18.06 -9.90 -0.61
CA LEU A 62 -17.49 -8.55 -0.66
C LEU A 62 -16.92 -8.19 0.72
N ILE A 63 -15.68 -7.73 0.75
CA ILE A 63 -15.02 -7.24 1.99
C ILE A 63 -14.86 -5.72 2.00
N TYR A 64 -14.79 -5.09 0.83
CA TYR A 64 -14.71 -3.63 0.69
C TYR A 64 -14.98 -3.21 -0.76
N ALA A 65 -15.40 -1.96 -0.97
CA ALA A 65 -15.52 -1.36 -2.29
C ALA A 65 -15.15 0.12 -2.25
N GLY A 66 -14.47 0.60 -3.29
CA GLY A 66 -14.04 1.99 -3.44
C GLY A 66 -14.24 2.53 -4.85
N TYR A 67 -14.29 3.86 -4.95
CA TYR A 67 -14.46 4.61 -6.19
C TYR A 67 -13.45 5.76 -6.25
N SER A 68 -12.83 5.99 -7.41
CA SER A 68 -11.69 6.91 -7.55
C SER A 68 -12.05 8.37 -7.75
N GLU A 69 -13.21 8.68 -8.34
CA GLU A 69 -13.72 10.05 -8.34
C GLU A 69 -14.42 10.26 -6.99
N GLU A 70 -14.06 11.30 -6.24
CA GLU A 70 -14.57 11.53 -4.87
C GLU A 70 -14.08 10.54 -3.80
N MET A 71 -12.78 10.18 -3.80
CA MET A 71 -12.18 9.48 -2.65
C MET A 71 -12.47 10.24 -1.34
N PHE A 72 -12.67 9.50 -0.24
CA PHE A 72 -13.08 9.97 1.09
C PHE A 72 -14.47 10.61 1.23
N GLU A 73 -15.05 11.23 0.21
CA GLU A 73 -16.34 11.91 0.35
C GLU A 73 -17.48 10.98 0.84
N PRO A 74 -17.67 9.77 0.28
CA PRO A 74 -18.59 8.79 0.84
C PRO A 74 -18.26 8.43 2.30
N LEU A 75 -16.98 8.26 2.62
CA LEU A 75 -16.53 7.94 3.97
C LEU A 75 -16.88 9.06 4.96
N TYR A 76 -16.57 10.32 4.63
CA TYR A 76 -16.85 11.48 5.45
C TYR A 76 -18.35 11.68 5.70
N ARG A 77 -19.18 11.54 4.67
CA ARG A 77 -20.65 11.62 4.81
C ARG A 77 -21.17 10.55 5.77
N ASN A 78 -20.70 9.31 5.63
CA ASN A 78 -21.13 8.20 6.47
C ASN A 78 -20.60 8.31 7.91
N LEU A 79 -19.36 8.78 8.10
CA LEU A 79 -18.79 9.06 9.43
C LEU A 79 -19.53 10.20 10.13
N GLN A 80 -19.92 11.25 9.40
CA GLN A 80 -20.71 12.34 9.95
C GLN A 80 -22.07 11.84 10.47
N GLN A 81 -22.79 11.02 9.68
CA GLN A 81 -24.03 10.40 10.13
C GLN A 81 -23.81 9.47 11.34
N LEU A 82 -22.71 8.72 11.34
CA LEU A 82 -22.37 7.81 12.43
C LEU A 82 -22.03 8.56 13.73
N SER A 83 -21.37 9.73 13.63
CA SER A 83 -21.05 10.58 14.79
C SER A 83 -22.28 11.15 15.48
N GLN A 84 -23.38 11.32 14.74
CA GLN A 84 -24.67 11.72 15.33
C GLN A 84 -25.34 10.58 16.11
N GLN A 85 -24.95 9.33 15.87
CA GLN A 85 -25.54 8.14 16.47
C GLN A 85 -24.69 7.56 17.61
N ILE A 86 -23.39 7.87 17.65
CA ILE A 86 -22.43 7.27 18.58
C ILE A 86 -21.56 8.36 19.21
N SER A 87 -21.59 8.42 20.55
CA SER A 87 -20.83 9.38 21.35
C SER A 87 -19.32 9.15 21.37
N THR A 88 -18.84 7.96 20.98
CA THR A 88 -17.41 7.62 20.94
C THR A 88 -16.70 8.23 19.74
N LEU A 89 -17.43 8.68 18.72
CA LEU A 89 -16.85 9.29 17.52
C LEU A 89 -16.85 10.82 17.66
N PRO A 90 -15.69 11.48 17.73
CA PRO A 90 -15.62 12.92 18.00
C PRO A 90 -16.25 13.77 16.87
N LEU A 91 -16.89 14.87 17.25
CA LEU A 91 -17.28 15.94 16.32
C LEU A 91 -15.99 16.55 15.73
N GLY A 92 -15.74 16.31 14.45
CA GLY A 92 -14.50 16.72 13.76
C GLY A 92 -13.56 15.58 13.36
N ILE A 93 -13.97 14.32 13.52
CA ILE A 93 -13.16 13.15 13.10
C ILE A 93 -12.79 13.19 11.61
N ASN A 94 -13.64 13.77 10.75
CA ASN A 94 -13.36 13.90 9.32
C ASN A 94 -12.13 14.77 9.07
N GLU A 95 -11.92 15.86 9.82
CA GLU A 95 -10.71 16.70 9.70
C GLU A 95 -9.45 15.95 10.15
N GLN A 96 -9.57 15.09 11.17
CA GLN A 96 -8.44 14.26 11.60
C GLN A 96 -8.10 13.20 10.55
N VAL A 97 -9.10 12.49 10.03
CA VAL A 97 -8.91 11.51 8.93
C VAL A 97 -8.31 12.20 7.71
N ARG A 98 -8.81 13.39 7.36
CA ARG A 98 -8.27 14.24 6.29
C ARG A 98 -6.81 14.61 6.49
N MET A 99 -6.43 15.06 7.70
CA MET A 99 -5.04 15.39 7.99
C MET A 99 -4.10 14.19 7.93
N ILE A 100 -4.58 13.00 8.31
CA ILE A 100 -3.77 11.77 8.36
C ILE A 100 -3.65 11.10 6.99
N PHE A 101 -4.73 11.09 6.21
CA PHE A 101 -4.82 10.27 5.01
C PHE A 101 -5.02 11.06 3.70
N GLU A 102 -5.47 12.32 3.75
CA GLU A 102 -5.73 13.14 2.56
C GLU A 102 -4.53 13.99 2.14
N LYS A 103 -3.73 14.48 3.11
CA LYS A 103 -2.50 15.24 2.81
C LYS A 103 -1.45 14.45 2.04
N ASP A 104 -1.53 13.12 2.04
CA ASP A 104 -0.61 12.21 1.34
C ASP A 104 -1.15 11.73 -0.04
N ILE A 105 -2.36 12.15 -0.43
CA ILE A 105 -2.97 11.78 -1.73
C ILE A 105 -2.29 12.49 -2.90
N GLU A 106 -1.84 13.74 -2.71
CA GLU A 106 -1.15 14.52 -3.74
C GLU A 106 0.15 13.83 -4.22
N ASN A 107 0.68 12.90 -3.43
CA ASN A 107 1.91 12.13 -3.71
C ASN A 107 1.68 10.65 -4.14
N GLN A 108 0.42 10.22 -4.36
CA GLN A 108 0.06 8.88 -4.88
C GLN A 108 0.71 7.68 -4.15
N SER A 109 0.94 7.77 -2.84
CA SER A 109 1.67 6.74 -2.08
C SER A 109 0.76 5.63 -1.52
N ILE A 110 -0.49 5.92 -1.15
CA ILE A 110 -1.31 5.00 -0.34
C ILE A 110 -2.34 4.25 -1.20
N PRO A 111 -2.28 2.91 -1.28
CA PRO A 111 -3.35 2.15 -1.93
C PRO A 111 -4.61 2.23 -1.05
N ASN A 112 -5.64 2.90 -1.58
CA ASN A 112 -6.99 2.94 -1.02
C ASN A 112 -7.06 3.42 0.44
N PRO A 113 -6.79 4.71 0.66
CA PRO A 113 -6.61 5.27 2.00
C PRO A 113 -7.91 5.30 2.83
N ASP A 114 -9.08 5.22 2.19
CA ASP A 114 -10.38 5.11 2.84
C ASP A 114 -10.47 3.85 3.73
N TYR A 115 -9.97 2.70 3.27
CA TYR A 115 -10.01 1.46 4.06
C TYR A 115 -9.05 1.52 5.25
N LEU A 116 -7.90 2.17 5.07
CA LEU A 116 -6.93 2.38 6.16
C LEU A 116 -7.48 3.33 7.23
N ALA A 117 -8.24 4.35 6.83
CA ALA A 117 -8.96 5.20 7.77
C ALA A 117 -9.96 4.41 8.61
N ILE A 118 -10.71 3.47 8.01
CA ILE A 118 -11.61 2.57 8.75
C ILE A 118 -10.82 1.70 9.74
N CYS A 119 -9.70 1.11 9.31
CA CYS A 119 -8.83 0.31 10.18
C CYS A 119 -8.31 1.14 11.38
N TRP A 120 -7.88 2.38 11.11
CA TRP A 120 -7.41 3.30 12.13
C TRP A 120 -8.51 3.67 13.13
N LEU A 121 -9.73 3.97 12.66
CA LEU A 121 -10.88 4.27 13.54
C LEU A 121 -11.21 3.11 14.49
N VAL A 122 -11.11 1.87 14.01
CA VAL A 122 -11.31 0.67 14.84
C VAL A 122 -10.16 0.51 15.84
N ASN A 123 -8.91 0.68 15.41
CA ASN A 123 -7.74 0.54 16.27
C ASN A 123 -7.73 1.59 17.40
N GLN A 124 -8.14 2.82 17.11
CA GLN A 124 -8.33 3.90 18.09
C GLN A 124 -9.59 3.75 18.94
N LYS A 125 -10.38 2.68 18.72
CA LYS A 125 -11.64 2.39 19.43
C LYS A 125 -12.72 3.47 19.27
N TYR A 126 -12.62 4.31 18.23
CA TYR A 126 -13.67 5.27 17.90
C TYR A 126 -14.93 4.58 17.39
N ILE A 127 -14.77 3.49 16.64
CA ILE A 127 -15.85 2.60 16.18
C ILE A 127 -15.52 1.14 16.48
N SER A 128 -16.54 0.31 16.70
CA SER A 128 -16.39 -1.14 16.87
C SER A 128 -16.24 -1.86 15.53
N HIS A 129 -15.80 -3.14 15.57
CA HIS A 129 -15.75 -4.00 14.38
C HIS A 129 -17.12 -4.11 13.68
N VAL A 130 -18.20 -4.21 14.46
CA VAL A 130 -19.56 -4.24 13.94
C VAL A 130 -19.89 -2.91 13.25
N GLN A 131 -19.57 -1.77 13.87
CA GLN A 131 -19.84 -0.45 13.28
C GLN A 131 -19.02 -0.22 12.00
N ALA A 132 -17.79 -0.71 11.94
CA ALA A 132 -16.98 -0.71 10.73
C ALA A 132 -17.62 -1.57 9.61
N ALA A 133 -18.18 -2.73 9.96
CA ALA A 133 -18.93 -3.56 9.02
C ALA A 133 -20.16 -2.83 8.44
N LEU A 134 -20.95 -2.15 9.28
CA LEU A 134 -22.10 -1.35 8.82
C LEU A 134 -21.66 -0.19 7.92
N LEU A 135 -20.52 0.45 8.24
CA LEU A 135 -19.95 1.53 7.45
C LEU A 135 -19.52 1.02 6.07
N ILE A 136 -18.81 -0.12 6.01
CA ILE A 136 -18.38 -0.72 4.74
C ILE A 136 -19.58 -1.13 3.88
N GLU A 137 -20.65 -1.65 4.47
CA GLU A 137 -21.88 -1.97 3.72
C GLU A 137 -22.49 -0.73 3.06
N LYS A 138 -22.60 0.39 3.79
CA LYS A 138 -23.10 1.66 3.23
C LYS A 138 -22.21 2.17 2.10
N LEU A 139 -20.88 2.13 2.28
CA LEU A 139 -19.92 2.51 1.24
C LEU A 139 -20.06 1.64 0.00
N ALA A 140 -20.20 0.32 0.18
CA ALA A 140 -20.40 -0.60 -0.93
C ALA A 140 -21.66 -0.28 -1.73
N LEU A 141 -22.77 0.06 -1.07
CA LEU A 141 -24.01 0.48 -1.74
C LEU A 141 -23.82 1.76 -2.55
N GLU A 142 -23.14 2.78 -2.00
CA GLU A 142 -22.83 4.03 -2.71
C GLU A 142 -21.92 3.79 -3.92
N VAL A 143 -20.92 2.92 -3.80
CA VAL A 143 -19.96 2.59 -4.87
C VAL A 143 -20.61 1.75 -5.98
N LEU A 144 -21.52 0.82 -5.63
CA LEU A 144 -22.17 -0.06 -6.60
C LEU A 144 -23.21 0.67 -7.46
N GLN A 145 -23.89 1.70 -6.93
CA GLN A 145 -24.91 2.44 -7.68
C GLN A 145 -24.42 3.04 -9.02
N PRO A 146 -23.33 3.82 -9.08
CA PRO A 146 -22.81 4.33 -10.35
C PRO A 146 -22.21 3.21 -11.21
N LEU A 147 -21.57 2.20 -10.61
CA LEU A 147 -21.01 1.05 -11.34
C LEU A 147 -22.08 0.28 -12.12
N LEU A 148 -23.26 0.07 -11.53
CA LEU A 148 -24.36 -0.66 -12.17
C LEU A 148 -24.98 0.10 -13.36
N LYS A 149 -24.75 1.41 -13.47
CA LYS A 149 -25.23 2.25 -14.58
C LYS A 149 -24.25 2.31 -15.75
N LEU A 150 -23.05 1.72 -15.63
CA LEU A 150 -22.05 1.76 -16.69
C LEU A 150 -22.48 0.96 -17.92
N GLU A 151 -22.51 1.63 -19.06
CA GLU A 151 -22.73 0.99 -20.37
C GLU A 151 -21.44 0.55 -21.05
N TYR A 152 -20.33 1.28 -20.81
CA TYR A 152 -19.03 1.04 -21.42
C TYR A 152 -17.91 1.12 -20.39
N GLY A 153 -16.89 0.29 -20.58
CA GLY A 153 -15.70 0.32 -19.75
C GLY A 153 -14.76 -0.86 -20.04
N SER A 154 -13.74 -0.98 -19.21
CA SER A 154 -12.83 -2.12 -19.17
C SER A 154 -12.73 -2.63 -17.75
N TYR A 155 -12.32 -3.89 -17.58
CA TYR A 155 -12.17 -4.47 -16.25
C TYR A 155 -10.99 -5.42 -16.21
N GLU A 156 -10.40 -5.57 -15.03
CA GLU A 156 -9.34 -6.53 -14.74
C GLU A 156 -9.56 -7.19 -13.39
N PHE A 157 -9.08 -8.43 -13.26
CA PHE A 157 -9.06 -9.14 -11.99
C PHE A 157 -7.63 -9.14 -11.46
N VAL A 158 -7.46 -8.58 -10.28
CA VAL A 158 -6.17 -8.52 -9.59
C VAL A 158 -6.17 -9.59 -8.49
N PRO A 159 -5.42 -10.69 -8.67
CA PRO A 159 -5.18 -11.63 -7.58
C PRO A 159 -4.21 -10.98 -6.58
N HIS A 160 -4.43 -11.26 -5.30
CA HIS A 160 -3.65 -10.79 -4.16
C HIS A 160 -3.64 -9.26 -3.99
N THR A 161 -4.24 -8.80 -2.91
CA THR A 161 -4.51 -7.36 -2.70
C THR A 161 -3.86 -6.86 -1.43
N PHE A 162 -3.73 -5.54 -1.29
CA PHE A 162 -3.22 -4.95 -0.05
C PHE A 162 -4.10 -5.31 1.18
N LEU A 163 -5.38 -5.70 0.98
CA LEU A 163 -6.28 -6.10 2.05
C LEU A 163 -6.02 -7.53 2.54
N ASP A 164 -5.23 -8.34 1.84
CA ASP A 164 -5.00 -9.73 2.21
C ASP A 164 -4.38 -9.83 3.62
N ASN A 165 -3.61 -8.82 4.00
CA ASN A 165 -2.92 -8.71 5.30
C ASN A 165 -3.59 -7.71 6.26
N LEU A 166 -4.75 -7.17 5.92
CA LEU A 166 -5.49 -6.21 6.75
C LEU A 166 -6.70 -6.87 7.42
N PRO A 167 -7.17 -6.34 8.57
CA PRO A 167 -8.36 -6.85 9.23
C PRO A 167 -9.56 -6.77 8.29
N LYS A 168 -10.34 -7.86 8.22
CA LYS A 168 -11.58 -7.96 7.44
C LYS A 168 -12.76 -7.80 8.39
N PHE A 169 -13.48 -6.69 8.29
CA PHE A 169 -14.57 -6.38 9.23
C PHE A 169 -15.90 -7.05 8.86
N CYS A 170 -16.09 -7.40 7.59
CA CYS A 170 -17.31 -8.00 7.08
C CYS A 170 -17.07 -8.91 5.87
N HIS A 171 -18.02 -9.83 5.63
CA HIS A 171 -18.13 -10.59 4.40
C HIS A 171 -19.57 -10.51 3.87
N LEU A 172 -19.81 -9.54 3.00
CA LEU A 172 -21.15 -9.16 2.55
C LEU A 172 -21.57 -9.96 1.31
N ASN A 173 -22.87 -10.26 1.23
CA ASN A 173 -23.44 -10.91 0.05
C ASN A 173 -23.62 -9.90 -1.09
N LEU A 174 -22.74 -9.97 -2.09
CA LEU A 174 -22.76 -9.06 -3.23
C LEU A 174 -24.08 -9.11 -4.01
N ARG A 175 -24.76 -10.26 -4.09
CA ARG A 175 -26.06 -10.35 -4.77
C ARG A 175 -27.10 -9.48 -4.07
N THR A 176 -27.16 -9.57 -2.74
CA THR A 176 -28.10 -8.77 -1.94
C THR A 176 -27.80 -7.29 -2.06
N LEU A 177 -26.52 -6.89 -2.04
CA LEU A 177 -26.13 -5.49 -2.26
C LEU A 177 -26.53 -4.97 -3.65
N VAL A 178 -26.37 -5.78 -4.70
CA VAL A 178 -26.80 -5.39 -6.06
C VAL A 178 -28.31 -5.20 -6.13
N GLU A 179 -29.10 -6.11 -5.55
CA GLU A 179 -30.57 -6.00 -5.49
C GLU A 179 -31.01 -4.73 -4.71
N GLN A 180 -30.30 -4.40 -3.63
CA GLN A 180 -30.54 -3.19 -2.85
C GLN A 180 -30.19 -1.91 -3.63
N SER A 181 -29.03 -1.88 -4.30
CA SER A 181 -28.61 -0.75 -5.13
C SER A 181 -29.58 -0.48 -6.30
N GLN A 182 -30.33 -1.48 -6.76
CA GLN A 182 -31.32 -1.34 -7.84
C GLN A 182 -32.72 -0.97 -7.35
N SER A 183 -33.14 -1.45 -6.17
CA SER A 183 -34.51 -1.25 -5.66
C SER A 183 -34.71 0.08 -4.92
N GLY A 184 -33.63 0.71 -4.44
CA GLY A 184 -33.70 1.99 -3.71
C GLY A 184 -34.34 1.90 -2.31
N VAL A 185 -34.66 0.69 -1.84
CA VAL A 185 -35.27 0.45 -0.53
C VAL A 185 -34.18 0.32 0.53
N LYS A 186 -34.21 1.17 1.57
CA LYS A 186 -33.37 1.03 2.78
C LYS A 186 -33.89 -0.14 3.62
N VAL A 187 -33.08 -1.17 3.86
CA VAL A 187 -33.44 -2.30 4.74
C VAL A 187 -32.30 -2.64 5.69
N ASP A 188 -32.73 -3.13 6.86
CA ASP A 188 -32.01 -3.40 8.10
C ASP A 188 -30.65 -4.13 7.95
N VAL A 189 -29.59 -3.44 8.37
CA VAL A 189 -28.17 -3.81 8.23
C VAL A 189 -27.84 -5.13 8.96
N GLN A 190 -28.63 -5.50 9.97
CA GLN A 190 -28.40 -6.72 10.74
C GLN A 190 -28.73 -8.01 9.98
N LYS A 191 -29.55 -7.96 8.92
CA LYS A 191 -29.93 -9.16 8.14
C LYS A 191 -28.88 -9.59 7.12
N ASN A 192 -27.94 -8.72 6.75
CA ASN A 192 -26.90 -8.98 5.75
C ASN A 192 -25.56 -9.45 6.35
N LEU A 193 -25.39 -9.32 7.66
CA LEU A 193 -24.20 -9.76 8.37
C LEU A 193 -24.36 -11.24 8.75
N ASN A 194 -23.65 -12.14 8.05
CA ASN A 194 -23.44 -13.49 8.56
C ASN A 194 -22.40 -13.44 9.70
N PHE A 195 -22.88 -13.37 10.94
CA PHE A 195 -22.05 -13.32 12.16
C PHE A 195 -21.29 -14.62 12.51
N GLU A 196 -21.41 -15.69 11.71
CA GLU A 196 -20.94 -17.04 12.10
C GLU A 196 -19.42 -17.19 12.27
N ASN A 197 -18.59 -16.27 11.77
CA ASN A 197 -17.13 -16.39 11.85
C ASN A 197 -16.43 -15.35 12.75
N TYR A 198 -17.16 -14.64 13.62
CA TYR A 198 -16.59 -13.56 14.44
C TYR A 198 -15.69 -14.04 15.61
N TYR A 199 -15.56 -15.34 15.85
CA TYR A 199 -14.74 -15.92 16.93
C TYR A 199 -13.79 -16.99 16.40
N GLN A 200 -12.71 -16.61 15.72
CA GLN A 200 -11.58 -17.55 15.55
C GLN A 200 -10.18 -16.93 15.47
N SER A 201 -10.01 -15.66 15.85
CA SER A 201 -8.66 -15.11 16.02
C SER A 201 -8.61 -14.10 17.16
N ASP A 202 -8.83 -14.58 18.38
CA ASP A 202 -8.35 -13.92 19.59
C ASP A 202 -7.03 -14.58 20.02
N SER A 203 -5.93 -13.93 19.70
CA SER A 203 -4.73 -13.93 20.54
C SER A 203 -3.97 -12.64 20.31
N HIS A 204 -4.25 -11.67 21.17
CA HIS A 204 -3.48 -10.50 21.57
C HIS A 204 -2.10 -10.27 20.89
N SER A 205 -1.96 -9.11 20.24
CA SER A 205 -0.82 -8.21 20.52
C SER A 205 -1.16 -6.76 20.16
N THR A 206 -1.73 -6.09 21.16
CA THR A 206 -1.69 -4.66 21.52
C THR A 206 -0.94 -3.71 20.56
N TYR A 207 -1.69 -2.87 19.85
CA TYR A 207 -1.21 -1.55 19.44
C TYR A 207 -1.43 -0.59 20.62
N GLN A 208 -0.35 -0.12 21.23
CA GLN A 208 -0.36 1.03 22.14
C GLN A 208 0.62 2.09 21.63
N GLU A 209 0.13 3.32 21.61
CA GLU A 209 0.78 4.56 21.21
C GLU A 209 2.16 4.78 21.86
N GLN A 210 3.09 5.32 21.08
CA GLN A 210 4.08 6.27 21.62
C GLN A 210 4.19 7.50 20.71
N LEU A 211 3.31 8.47 20.94
CA LEU A 211 3.60 9.89 20.67
C LEU A 211 4.67 10.37 21.68
N PRO A 212 5.59 11.28 21.29
CA PRO A 212 6.79 11.60 22.06
C PRO A 212 6.47 12.40 23.33
N LYS A 213 7.02 11.96 24.47
CA LYS A 213 7.17 12.76 25.69
C LYS A 213 8.65 12.89 26.05
N ASN A 214 9.01 14.11 26.44
CA ASN A 214 10.35 14.56 26.78
C ASN A 214 10.90 14.00 28.11
N ASN A 215 12.22 13.76 28.06
CA ASN A 215 13.27 13.93 29.08
C ASN A 215 13.62 12.82 30.11
N SER A 216 14.97 12.68 30.18
CA SER A 216 15.89 12.43 31.30
C SER A 216 16.24 10.99 31.74
N GLU A 217 17.49 10.64 31.41
CA GLU A 217 18.59 10.15 32.27
C GLU A 217 18.64 8.69 32.80
N GLN A 218 19.73 8.00 32.38
CA GLN A 218 20.72 7.21 33.16
C GLN A 218 20.28 6.00 34.01
N VAL A 219 21.08 4.95 34.31
CA VAL A 219 22.28 4.22 33.85
C VAL A 219 22.33 2.96 34.75
N ASP A 220 22.82 1.84 34.21
CA ASP A 220 23.40 0.62 34.83
C ASP A 220 22.89 0.04 36.17
N SER A 221 22.67 -1.29 36.18
CA SER A 221 23.56 -2.29 36.83
C SER A 221 22.85 -3.64 37.07
N LYS A 222 23.42 -4.73 36.53
CA LYS A 222 23.22 -6.15 36.93
C LYS A 222 24.30 -6.52 37.99
N PRO A 223 24.26 -7.64 38.76
CA PRO A 223 24.02 -9.01 38.23
C PRO A 223 23.50 -10.16 39.16
N HIS A 224 23.08 -11.27 38.51
CA HIS A 224 23.28 -12.72 38.84
C HIS A 224 22.63 -13.35 40.11
N ILE A 225 22.08 -14.59 40.19
CA ILE A 225 22.26 -15.92 39.53
C ILE A 225 21.05 -16.86 39.86
N ASN A 226 20.52 -17.64 38.89
CA ASN A 226 20.32 -19.12 38.93
C ASN A 226 19.41 -19.65 37.78
N GLN A 227 19.95 -20.59 37.00
CA GLN A 227 19.38 -21.30 35.83
C GLN A 227 18.42 -22.46 36.25
N PRO A 228 17.84 -23.31 35.35
CA PRO A 228 17.71 -23.26 33.88
C PRO A 228 16.28 -23.53 33.35
N ILE A 229 15.88 -22.92 32.23
CA ILE A 229 14.97 -23.57 31.28
C ILE A 229 15.50 -23.30 29.89
N ASN A 230 15.90 -24.37 29.21
CA ASN A 230 16.24 -24.36 27.80
C ASN A 230 14.93 -24.32 26.98
N PRO A 231 14.76 -23.31 26.14
CA PRO A 231 14.37 -23.58 24.77
C PRO A 231 15.49 -23.09 23.88
N GLN A 232 15.93 -23.96 22.97
CA GLN A 232 16.72 -23.51 21.83
C GLN A 232 15.89 -22.48 21.05
N VAL A 233 16.11 -21.20 21.36
CA VAL A 233 15.67 -20.10 20.54
C VAL A 233 16.48 -20.23 19.26
N THR A 234 15.86 -20.81 18.23
CA THR A 234 16.35 -20.66 16.86
C THR A 234 16.55 -19.17 16.64
N ALA A 235 17.80 -18.72 16.55
CA ALA A 235 18.11 -17.33 16.25
C ALA A 235 17.39 -16.99 14.94
N ARG A 236 16.38 -16.12 15.02
CA ARG A 236 15.61 -15.69 13.85
C ARG A 236 16.61 -15.04 12.90
N LYS A 237 16.75 -15.57 11.69
CA LYS A 237 17.68 -15.02 10.69
C LYS A 237 17.21 -13.60 10.35
N LYS A 238 18.07 -12.61 10.56
CA LYS A 238 17.81 -11.21 10.19
C LYS A 238 17.83 -11.07 8.68
N TYR A 239 17.00 -10.19 8.14
CA TYR A 239 17.07 -9.79 6.74
C TYR A 239 18.25 -8.85 6.51
N SER A 240 19.11 -9.19 5.55
CA SER A 240 20.29 -8.38 5.22
C SER A 240 19.91 -7.30 4.20
N ILE A 241 20.14 -6.06 4.58
CA ILE A 241 19.91 -4.87 3.77
C ILE A 241 21.27 -4.27 3.42
N LEU A 242 21.54 -4.03 2.14
CA LEU A 242 22.74 -3.32 1.72
C LEU A 242 22.36 -1.91 1.27
N GLY A 243 22.77 -0.90 2.03
CA GLY A 243 22.57 0.51 1.75
C GLY A 243 23.80 1.13 1.09
N VAL A 244 23.59 1.82 -0.03
CA VAL A 244 24.64 2.53 -0.77
C VAL A 244 24.24 3.98 -0.96
N ASP A 245 25.01 4.90 -0.38
CA ASP A 245 24.76 6.34 -0.45
C ASP A 245 26.04 7.10 -0.12
N ASP A 246 26.37 8.15 -0.87
CA ASP A 246 27.51 9.01 -0.59
C ASP A 246 27.23 10.00 0.57
N ASP A 247 25.99 10.08 1.05
CA ASP A 247 25.64 10.72 2.32
C ASP A 247 25.52 9.71 3.47
N TYR A 248 26.50 9.74 4.40
CA TYR A 248 26.51 8.89 5.59
C TYR A 248 25.29 9.12 6.50
N SER A 249 24.71 10.32 6.48
CA SER A 249 23.51 10.66 7.26
C SER A 249 22.31 9.88 6.78
N ILE A 250 22.17 9.66 5.47
CA ILE A 250 21.12 8.83 4.88
C ILE A 250 21.33 7.36 5.27
N LEU A 251 22.57 6.85 5.19
CA LEU A 251 22.86 5.47 5.60
C LEU A 251 22.59 5.23 7.09
N ASN A 252 22.91 6.20 7.95
CA ASN A 252 22.56 6.14 9.36
C ASN A 252 21.05 6.24 9.58
N ALA A 253 20.34 7.08 8.83
CA ALA A 253 18.89 7.15 8.91
C ALA A 253 18.27 5.78 8.55
N VAL A 254 18.74 5.14 7.47
CA VAL A 254 18.33 3.79 7.10
C VAL A 254 18.55 2.79 8.24
N GLU A 255 19.76 2.75 8.80
CA GLU A 255 20.08 1.84 9.91
C GLU A 255 19.21 2.12 11.15
N ASN A 256 19.06 3.38 11.54
CA ASN A 256 18.29 3.79 12.71
C ASN A 256 16.77 3.59 12.53
N PHE A 257 16.28 3.60 11.30
CA PHE A 257 14.87 3.37 10.98
C PHE A 257 14.50 1.89 11.00
N LEU A 258 15.47 0.98 11.04
CA LEU A 258 15.25 -0.45 10.96
C LEU A 258 15.50 -1.12 12.31
N ASP A 259 14.60 -2.02 12.70
CA ASP A 259 14.77 -2.80 13.93
C ASP A 259 15.96 -3.75 13.77
N GLU A 260 17.01 -3.52 14.56
CA GLU A 260 18.22 -4.34 14.55
C GLU A 260 17.94 -5.81 14.90
N GLN A 261 16.81 -6.16 15.51
CA GLN A 261 16.43 -7.56 15.78
C GLN A 261 15.89 -8.27 14.52
N ILE A 262 15.42 -7.51 13.53
CA ILE A 262 14.79 -8.02 12.30
C ILE A 262 15.71 -7.83 11.08
N PHE A 263 16.43 -6.71 11.04
CA PHE A 263 17.26 -6.31 9.91
C PHE A 263 18.73 -6.19 10.31
N SER A 264 19.61 -6.43 9.35
CA SER A 264 21.04 -6.16 9.44
C SER A 264 21.42 -5.27 8.27
N VAL A 265 21.90 -4.05 8.55
CA VAL A 265 22.25 -3.08 7.50
C VAL A 265 23.76 -3.08 7.25
N LEU A 266 24.15 -3.28 5.99
CA LEU A 266 25.51 -3.08 5.50
C LEU A 266 25.57 -1.75 4.77
N LYS A 267 26.40 -0.82 5.26
CA LYS A 267 26.49 0.56 4.76
C LYS A 267 27.73 0.73 3.89
N PHE A 268 27.54 1.27 2.68
CA PHE A 268 28.63 1.57 1.75
C PHE A 268 28.51 2.98 1.20
N MET A 269 29.58 3.77 1.30
CA MET A 269 29.63 5.11 0.71
C MET A 269 30.26 5.12 -0.68
N ASP A 270 31.06 4.09 -1.01
CA ASP A 270 31.68 3.95 -2.31
C ASP A 270 30.91 2.94 -3.17
N SER A 271 30.48 3.39 -4.34
CA SER A 271 29.66 2.63 -5.28
C SER A 271 30.39 1.43 -5.89
N SER A 272 31.71 1.50 -6.02
CA SER A 272 32.53 0.41 -6.58
C SER A 272 32.76 -0.69 -5.54
N GLN A 273 33.04 -0.31 -4.30
CA GLN A 273 33.12 -1.22 -3.15
C GLN A 273 31.78 -1.91 -2.91
N ALA A 274 30.68 -1.14 -2.95
CA ALA A 274 29.34 -1.68 -2.80
C ALA A 274 29.02 -2.76 -3.84
N LEU A 275 29.36 -2.52 -5.12
CA LEU A 275 29.13 -3.52 -6.17
C LEU A 275 29.90 -4.82 -5.90
N MET A 276 31.15 -4.76 -5.44
CA MET A 276 31.91 -5.95 -5.06
C MET A 276 31.29 -6.68 -3.87
N GLU A 277 30.78 -5.95 -2.89
CA GLU A 277 30.20 -6.54 -1.69
C GLU A 277 28.78 -7.08 -1.90
N ILE A 278 27.98 -6.50 -2.79
CA ILE A 278 26.68 -7.09 -3.19
C ILE A 278 26.88 -8.53 -3.69
N LEU A 279 27.95 -8.77 -4.46
CA LEU A 279 28.29 -10.10 -5.00
C LEU A 279 28.75 -11.09 -3.92
N ARG A 280 29.23 -10.61 -2.76
CA ARG A 280 29.71 -11.46 -1.66
C ARG A 280 28.65 -11.68 -0.58
N ALA A 281 28.00 -10.59 -0.16
CA ALA A 281 27.09 -10.56 0.98
C ALA A 281 25.71 -11.16 0.67
N GLN A 282 25.31 -11.21 -0.60
CA GLN A 282 23.99 -11.71 -1.03
C GLN A 282 22.83 -11.11 -0.21
N PRO A 283 22.69 -9.77 -0.22
CA PRO A 283 21.66 -9.11 0.57
C PRO A 283 20.25 -9.49 0.09
N ASP A 284 19.30 -9.50 1.02
CA ASP A 284 17.89 -9.74 0.75
C ASP A 284 17.27 -8.53 0.04
N ILE A 285 17.81 -7.32 0.26
CA ILE A 285 17.41 -6.09 -0.42
C ILE A 285 18.58 -5.10 -0.53
N ILE A 286 18.58 -4.33 -1.62
CA ILE A 286 19.59 -3.30 -1.90
C ILE A 286 18.89 -1.94 -1.95
N LEU A 287 19.34 -1.01 -1.13
CA LEU A 287 18.93 0.40 -1.16
C LEU A 287 20.07 1.20 -1.78
N LEU A 288 19.80 1.94 -2.84
CA LEU A 288 20.84 2.43 -3.74
C LEU A 288 20.58 3.87 -4.15
N SER A 289 21.44 4.79 -3.70
CA SER A 289 21.40 6.20 -4.11
C SER A 289 21.57 6.34 -5.62
N VAL A 290 20.76 7.17 -6.23
CA VAL A 290 20.85 7.51 -7.65
C VAL A 290 21.99 8.49 -7.87
N GLU A 291 22.05 9.54 -7.07
CA GLU A 291 22.99 10.65 -7.20
C GLU A 291 24.35 10.33 -6.56
N MET A 292 25.08 9.34 -7.10
CA MET A 292 26.44 9.02 -6.65
C MET A 292 27.50 9.37 -7.71
N PRO A 293 28.71 9.79 -7.30
CA PRO A 293 29.83 9.98 -8.21
C PRO A 293 30.32 8.66 -8.80
N ASN A 294 30.88 8.74 -10.01
CA ASN A 294 31.43 7.63 -10.80
C ASN A 294 30.37 6.65 -11.32
N LEU A 295 29.88 5.76 -10.45
CA LEU A 295 28.94 4.70 -10.80
C LEU A 295 27.60 4.97 -10.10
N ASN A 296 26.61 5.39 -10.88
CA ASN A 296 25.33 5.83 -10.32
C ASN A 296 24.37 4.64 -10.06
N GLY A 297 23.32 4.89 -9.28
CA GLY A 297 22.37 3.84 -8.90
C GLY A 297 21.66 3.16 -10.07
N TYR A 298 21.41 3.88 -11.17
CA TYR A 298 20.83 3.26 -12.38
C TYR A 298 21.79 2.27 -13.03
N GLU A 299 23.08 2.60 -13.10
CA GLU A 299 24.11 1.75 -13.69
C GLU A 299 24.33 0.47 -12.87
N ILE A 300 24.44 0.59 -11.55
CA ILE A 300 24.53 -0.57 -10.65
C ILE A 300 23.28 -1.44 -10.79
N CYS A 301 22.07 -0.87 -10.75
CA CYS A 301 20.84 -1.65 -10.94
C CYS A 301 20.85 -2.40 -12.28
N SER A 302 21.24 -1.74 -13.37
CA SER A 302 21.35 -2.37 -14.70
C SER A 302 22.36 -3.52 -14.73
N LEU A 303 23.50 -3.38 -14.05
CA LEU A 303 24.51 -4.44 -13.92
C LEU A 303 23.96 -5.63 -13.12
N LEU A 304 23.28 -5.39 -12.00
CA LEU A 304 22.65 -6.43 -11.19
C LEU A 304 21.58 -7.21 -11.97
N ARG A 305 20.79 -6.52 -12.82
CA ARG A 305 19.80 -7.17 -13.69
C ARG A 305 20.39 -8.05 -14.79
N LYS A 306 21.63 -7.79 -15.19
CA LYS A 306 22.37 -8.64 -16.14
C LYS A 306 23.04 -9.84 -15.46
N HIS A 307 23.22 -9.79 -14.14
CA HIS A 307 23.83 -10.88 -13.38
C HIS A 307 22.79 -11.97 -13.04
N THR A 308 23.08 -13.22 -13.41
CA THR A 308 22.13 -14.34 -13.28
C THR A 308 21.64 -14.56 -11.85
N HIS A 309 22.51 -14.35 -10.87
CA HIS A 309 22.21 -14.55 -9.45
C HIS A 309 21.44 -13.37 -8.80
N TYR A 310 21.63 -12.14 -9.28
CA TYR A 310 21.10 -10.92 -8.64
C TYR A 310 19.98 -10.25 -9.43
N LYS A 311 19.61 -10.80 -10.59
CA LYS A 311 18.57 -10.24 -11.45
C LYS A 311 17.21 -10.06 -10.77
N ASN A 312 16.95 -10.86 -9.73
CA ASN A 312 15.71 -10.84 -8.96
C ASN A 312 15.87 -10.23 -7.56
N THR A 313 17.10 -9.90 -7.14
CA THR A 313 17.31 -9.24 -5.84
C THR A 313 16.60 -7.89 -5.85
N PRO A 314 15.76 -7.60 -4.84
CA PRO A 314 15.13 -6.31 -4.69
C PRO A 314 16.13 -5.15 -4.71
N VAL A 315 15.93 -4.21 -5.64
CA VAL A 315 16.71 -2.96 -5.71
C VAL A 315 15.76 -1.78 -5.59
N ILE A 316 15.93 -0.99 -4.55
CA ILE A 316 15.19 0.24 -4.29
C ILE A 316 16.12 1.41 -4.53
N LEU A 317 15.75 2.29 -5.47
CA LEU A 317 16.53 3.47 -5.79
C LEU A 317 16.19 4.62 -4.84
N MET A 318 17.17 5.16 -4.12
CA MET A 318 17.01 6.37 -3.29
C MET A 318 17.41 7.59 -4.12
N THR A 319 16.60 8.65 -4.15
CA THR A 319 16.86 9.78 -5.08
C THR A 319 16.52 11.12 -4.44
N GLU A 320 17.32 12.16 -4.67
CA GLU A 320 17.04 13.53 -4.18
C GLU A 320 15.85 14.19 -4.87
N ARG A 321 15.49 13.73 -6.08
CA ARG A 321 14.38 14.26 -6.86
C ARG A 321 13.71 13.18 -7.66
N MET A 322 12.38 13.15 -7.62
CA MET A 322 11.63 12.18 -8.41
C MET A 322 10.86 12.84 -9.55
N GLY A 323 11.56 13.07 -10.67
CA GLY A 323 10.95 13.56 -11.90
C GLY A 323 10.40 12.45 -12.81
N LEU A 324 9.65 12.86 -13.84
CA LEU A 324 9.21 11.98 -14.94
C LEU A 324 10.37 11.21 -15.59
N ARG A 325 11.54 11.87 -15.73
CA ARG A 325 12.75 11.27 -16.32
C ARG A 325 13.35 10.20 -15.41
N ASP A 326 13.37 10.45 -14.11
CA ASP A 326 13.94 9.54 -13.10
C ASP A 326 13.07 8.28 -12.99
N ARG A 327 11.74 8.44 -12.95
CA ARG A 327 10.79 7.32 -13.00
C ARG A 327 10.94 6.47 -14.27
N ALA A 328 11.13 7.10 -15.42
CA ALA A 328 11.33 6.38 -16.68
C ALA A 328 12.65 5.59 -16.68
N LYS A 329 13.74 6.17 -16.18
CA LYS A 329 15.03 5.49 -16.03
C LYS A 329 14.97 4.33 -15.04
N ALA A 330 14.36 4.53 -13.87
CA ALA A 330 14.16 3.49 -12.86
C ALA A 330 13.43 2.27 -13.44
N LYS A 331 12.37 2.51 -14.22
CA LYS A 331 11.64 1.45 -14.91
C LYS A 331 12.49 0.76 -15.98
N PHE A 332 13.28 1.51 -16.73
CA PHE A 332 14.15 0.96 -17.78
C PHE A 332 15.21 0.01 -17.20
N VAL A 333 15.80 0.36 -16.05
CA VAL A 333 16.76 -0.50 -15.35
C VAL A 333 16.11 -1.58 -14.49
N LYS A 334 14.77 -1.69 -14.52
CA LYS A 334 13.96 -2.65 -13.76
C LYS A 334 14.23 -2.59 -12.25
N ALA A 335 14.35 -1.39 -11.69
CA ALA A 335 14.30 -1.21 -10.24
C ALA A 335 12.96 -1.71 -9.69
N ASN A 336 12.95 -2.25 -8.48
CA ASN A 336 11.74 -2.76 -7.85
C ASN A 336 10.91 -1.62 -7.22
N GLY A 337 11.60 -0.60 -6.74
CA GLY A 337 10.97 0.60 -6.21
C GLY A 337 11.91 1.79 -6.14
N TYR A 338 11.40 2.88 -5.62
CA TYR A 338 12.14 4.12 -5.41
C TYR A 338 11.73 4.76 -4.09
N LEU A 339 12.64 5.53 -3.51
CA LEU A 339 12.47 6.26 -2.26
C LEU A 339 13.03 7.67 -2.45
N GLU A 340 12.17 8.69 -2.43
CA GLU A 340 12.61 10.08 -2.58
C GLU A 340 13.16 10.60 -1.25
N LYS A 341 14.31 11.26 -1.30
CA LYS A 341 14.96 11.88 -0.15
C LYS A 341 14.43 13.32 0.03
N PRO A 342 14.23 13.79 1.27
CA PRO A 342 14.28 13.02 2.51
C PRO A 342 13.07 12.08 2.64
N PHE A 343 13.29 10.89 3.21
CA PHE A 343 12.24 9.90 3.46
C PHE A 343 12.03 9.65 4.95
N SER A 344 10.82 9.23 5.33
CA SER A 344 10.51 8.83 6.70
C SER A 344 10.84 7.36 6.95
N GLN A 345 10.88 6.96 8.23
CA GLN A 345 10.95 5.55 8.63
C GLN A 345 9.80 4.73 8.02
N GLY A 346 8.61 5.31 7.93
CA GLY A 346 7.43 4.66 7.36
C GLY A 346 7.60 4.36 5.87
N ASP A 347 8.13 5.31 5.10
CA ASP A 347 8.39 5.12 3.66
C ASP A 347 9.39 3.99 3.42
N LEU A 348 10.47 3.97 4.21
CA LEU A 348 11.53 2.96 4.15
C LEU A 348 11.01 1.56 4.53
N LEU A 349 10.31 1.42 5.65
CA LEU A 349 9.77 0.13 6.09
C LEU A 349 8.74 -0.40 5.09
N LYS A 350 7.84 0.46 4.62
CA LYS A 350 6.84 0.10 3.61
C LYS A 350 7.48 -0.49 2.37
N ILE A 351 8.49 0.18 1.82
CA ILE A 351 9.13 -0.28 0.59
C ILE A 351 9.96 -1.55 0.81
N ILE A 352 10.57 -1.72 1.98
CA ILE A 352 11.29 -2.94 2.33
C ILE A 352 10.32 -4.13 2.45
N PHE A 353 9.24 -3.99 3.20
CA PHE A 353 8.26 -5.07 3.40
C PHE A 353 7.48 -5.44 2.13
N GLN A 354 7.37 -4.55 1.16
CA GLN A 354 6.83 -4.91 -0.16
C GLN A 354 7.69 -5.92 -0.93
N HIS A 355 8.98 -6.04 -0.56
CA HIS A 355 9.97 -6.76 -1.34
C HIS A 355 10.72 -7.84 -0.57
N ILE A 356 10.48 -7.95 0.74
CA ILE A 356 10.99 -9.00 1.61
C ILE A 356 9.82 -9.90 2.00
N VAL A 357 9.92 -11.20 1.71
CA VAL A 357 8.91 -12.24 2.01
C VAL A 357 9.37 -13.11 3.18
#